data_AF-A0A8T6Z9L5-F1
#
_entry.id   AF-A0A8T6Z9L5-F1
#
_cell.length_a   1.000
_cell.length_b   1.000
_cell.length_c   1.000
_cell.angle_alpha   90.00
_cell.angle_beta   90.00
_cell.angle_gamma   90.00
#
_symmetry.space_group_name_H-M   'P 1'
#
loop_
_entity.id
_entity.type
_entity.pdbx_description
1 polymer ?
#
loop_
_entity_poly.entity_id
_entity_poly.type
_entity_poly.pdbx_seq_one_letter_code
_entity_poly.pdbx_strand_id
1 'polypeptide(L)'
;MEFMGKEAMKTIKRALQGVLACSGLLVAGSALAVGDSPGGPAVNEINFQPPVTRIAEELYNLHMMMLLLCTVIFVGVFGVMFYSMYVHRKSKGHKAAHFHESTTVEIIWTIVPFVIVVLMALPATKAVVAMKDTTNADVTVKVTGYQWKWGYDYVKGPGEGISFISTLTTPRSQVNGQAPISDTYLQEVDNPLVVPVNKKIRIITTANDVVHSWYVPAFGVKQDAIPGFVRDTWFKAEKVGTFRGFCTELCGKEHAFMPVVVEVLSDEDYAKWVDTQKAKMAAASDDPNKTYTMAELKERGEKVYAANCAACHQASGKGAGVFPALDGSKIANGPIAGHVNIVLHGKAAMPPWAPTLNDVEIASVITFERNAWGNHMGDMLQPRQVADARNGKMPEGGAQAATEAAPAAQASGAEQAGAASGAEQASGAAQSNAAANAAALPASIYFEVGKSTLPADAKDAIQAAADYAKAHPDAKFTLSGFTDASGKADANAELAKHRAQAVRDALKAAGIAEDHIILKKPETVTGGADAKEARRVEISPAA
;
A
#
# COMPACT_ATOMS: atom_id res chain seq x y z
N MET A 1 24.49 3.52 -67.26
CA MET A 1 25.31 3.75 -66.05
C MET A 1 26.64 3.02 -66.22
N GLU A 2 27.63 3.58 -66.91
CA GLU A 2 28.90 2.84 -67.14
C GLU A 2 30.16 3.68 -67.34
N PHE A 3 30.16 4.95 -66.88
CA PHE A 3 31.36 5.81 -66.91
C PHE A 3 31.60 6.55 -65.58
N MET A 4 31.44 5.85 -64.46
CA MET A 4 32.03 6.26 -63.19
C MET A 4 33.23 5.36 -62.90
N GLY A 5 34.43 5.87 -63.19
CA GLY A 5 35.68 5.13 -63.00
C GLY A 5 35.82 4.62 -61.56
N LYS A 6 36.45 3.45 -61.39
CA LYS A 6 36.56 2.74 -60.10
C LYS A 6 37.00 3.64 -58.93
N GLU A 7 37.92 4.57 -59.17
CA GLU A 7 38.40 5.51 -58.15
C GLU A 7 37.36 6.57 -57.76
N ALA A 8 36.52 7.06 -58.68
CA ALA A 8 35.41 7.97 -58.34
C ALA A 8 34.39 7.28 -57.43
N MET A 9 34.05 6.02 -57.72
CA MET A 9 33.12 5.24 -56.90
C MET A 9 33.70 4.89 -55.51
N LYS A 10 35.03 4.72 -55.43
CA LYS A 10 35.78 4.51 -54.18
C LYS A 10 35.81 5.76 -53.31
N THR A 11 36.00 6.94 -53.92
CA THR A 11 35.95 8.24 -53.24
C THR A 11 34.54 8.55 -52.74
N ILE A 12 33.50 8.30 -53.55
CA ILE A 12 32.10 8.46 -53.12
C ILE A 12 31.78 7.51 -51.96
N LYS A 13 32.21 6.24 -52.00
CA LYS A 13 31.99 5.30 -50.90
C LYS A 13 32.67 5.74 -49.61
N ARG A 14 33.90 6.27 -49.68
CA ARG A 14 34.62 6.86 -48.53
C ARG A 14 33.94 8.12 -48.00
N ALA A 15 33.48 9.01 -48.87
CA ALA A 15 32.73 10.20 -48.49
C ALA A 15 31.40 9.83 -47.80
N LEU A 16 30.66 8.87 -48.34
CA LEU A 16 29.42 8.39 -47.75
C LEU A 16 29.65 7.69 -46.40
N GLN A 17 30.73 6.93 -46.25
CA GLN A 17 31.14 6.35 -44.95
C GLN A 17 31.54 7.44 -43.94
N GLY A 18 32.24 8.48 -44.37
CA GLY A 18 32.57 9.63 -43.53
C GLY A 18 31.34 10.42 -43.09
N VAL A 19 30.40 10.68 -44.02
CA VAL A 19 29.12 11.32 -43.70
C VAL A 19 28.29 10.45 -42.76
N LEU A 20 28.17 9.13 -42.99
CA LEU A 20 27.47 8.22 -42.09
C LEU A 20 28.11 8.14 -40.70
N ALA A 21 29.45 8.18 -40.60
CA ALA A 21 30.15 8.21 -39.33
C ALA A 21 29.94 9.54 -38.58
N CYS A 22 30.03 10.68 -39.27
CA CYS A 22 29.77 12.00 -38.68
C CYS A 22 28.29 12.18 -38.30
N SER A 23 27.35 11.72 -39.12
CA SER A 23 25.92 11.70 -38.77
C SER A 23 25.64 10.76 -37.61
N GLY A 24 26.30 9.60 -37.53
CA GLY A 24 26.23 8.71 -36.36
C GLY A 24 26.72 9.38 -35.08
N LEU A 25 27.82 10.13 -35.14
CA LEU A 25 28.35 10.92 -34.01
C LEU A 25 27.42 12.08 -33.62
N LEU A 26 26.80 12.76 -34.58
CA LEU A 26 25.84 13.84 -34.32
C LEU A 26 24.54 13.31 -33.69
N VAL A 27 24.02 12.18 -34.16
CA VAL A 27 22.84 11.52 -33.56
C VAL A 27 23.16 10.94 -32.18
N ALA A 28 24.36 10.38 -31.98
CA ALA A 28 24.83 9.97 -30.65
C ALA A 28 24.92 11.16 -29.67
N GLY A 29 25.34 12.34 -30.14
CA GLY A 29 25.34 13.58 -29.35
C GLY A 29 23.94 13.98 -28.86
N SER A 30 22.89 13.73 -29.63
CA SER A 30 21.50 14.00 -29.22
C SER A 30 20.96 12.99 -28.19
N ALA A 31 21.54 11.79 -28.12
CA ALA A 31 21.20 10.77 -27.11
C ALA A 31 21.93 10.97 -25.76
N LEU A 32 22.83 11.96 -25.68
CA LEU A 32 23.63 12.28 -24.48
C LEU A 32 23.13 13.52 -23.72
N ALA A 33 21.98 14.08 -24.09
CA ALA A 33 21.39 15.27 -23.47
C ALA A 33 20.59 14.98 -22.19
N VAL A 34 21.12 14.13 -21.31
CA VAL A 34 20.63 13.92 -19.94
C VAL A 34 21.68 14.50 -18.99
N GLY A 35 21.27 15.46 -18.16
CA GLY A 35 22.08 16.07 -17.11
C GLY A 35 21.96 15.35 -15.77
N ASP A 36 22.70 15.84 -14.77
CA ASP A 36 22.63 15.32 -13.40
C ASP A 36 21.21 15.46 -12.84
N SER A 37 20.67 14.38 -12.28
CA SER A 37 19.34 14.42 -11.68
C SER A 37 19.43 15.14 -10.33
N PRO A 38 18.77 16.29 -10.10
CA PRO A 38 18.92 17.04 -8.85
C PRO A 38 18.50 16.20 -7.64
N GLY A 39 19.41 15.93 -6.71
CA GLY A 39 19.14 15.05 -5.56
C GLY A 39 18.87 13.58 -5.92
N GLY A 40 19.10 13.19 -7.17
CA GLY A 40 19.20 11.81 -7.65
C GLY A 40 20.65 11.46 -8.02
N PRO A 41 20.88 10.47 -8.89
CA PRO A 41 22.23 10.12 -9.34
C PRO A 41 22.79 11.15 -10.34
N ALA A 42 24.10 11.40 -10.28
CA ALA A 42 24.81 12.19 -11.27
C ALA A 42 25.22 11.34 -12.50
N VAL A 43 25.42 11.99 -13.64
CA VAL A 43 25.70 11.34 -14.92
C VAL A 43 27.13 10.79 -14.92
N ASN A 44 27.25 9.49 -15.24
CA ASN A 44 28.50 8.73 -15.12
C ASN A 44 29.09 8.67 -13.69
N GLU A 45 28.28 8.89 -12.65
CA GLU A 45 28.72 8.71 -11.27
C GLU A 45 29.02 7.22 -10.99
N ILE A 46 30.27 6.91 -10.59
CA ILE A 46 30.76 5.54 -10.35
C ILE A 46 30.85 5.17 -8.85
N ASN A 47 30.41 6.07 -7.97
CA ASN A 47 30.42 5.89 -6.52
C ASN A 47 29.00 6.15 -5.97
N PHE A 48 28.82 6.05 -4.65
CA PHE A 48 27.56 6.43 -4.03
C PHE A 48 27.31 7.94 -4.08
N GLN A 49 26.03 8.30 -4.22
CA GLN A 49 25.53 9.67 -4.09
C GLN A 49 26.06 10.34 -2.80
N PRO A 50 26.30 11.66 -2.82
CA PRO A 50 26.75 12.40 -1.64
C PRO A 50 25.83 12.21 -0.42
N PRO A 51 26.37 11.80 0.74
CA PRO A 51 25.55 11.55 1.92
C PRO A 51 24.96 12.86 2.49
N VAL A 52 23.71 12.77 2.95
CA VAL A 52 23.00 13.87 3.66
C VAL A 52 22.42 13.46 5.01
N THR A 53 22.79 12.27 5.50
CA THR A 53 22.53 11.81 6.87
C THR A 53 23.83 11.29 7.46
N ARG A 54 23.95 11.33 8.79
CA ARG A 54 25.11 10.75 9.50
C ARG A 54 25.30 9.25 9.22
N ILE A 55 24.20 8.50 9.05
CA ILE A 55 24.24 7.07 8.72
C ILE A 55 24.81 6.86 7.31
N ALA A 56 24.38 7.65 6.32
CA ALA A 56 24.92 7.58 4.96
C ALA A 56 26.43 7.90 4.93
N GLU A 57 26.88 8.86 5.73
CA GLU A 57 28.30 9.19 5.87
C GLU A 57 29.11 8.02 6.47
N GLU A 58 28.59 7.33 7.48
CA GLU A 58 29.25 6.15 8.06
C GLU A 58 29.28 4.97 7.07
N LEU A 59 28.22 4.74 6.30
CA LEU A 59 28.20 3.75 5.22
C LEU A 59 29.18 4.08 4.09
N TYR A 60 29.27 5.35 3.68
CA TYR A 60 30.22 5.81 2.66
C TYR A 60 31.67 5.60 3.11
N ASN A 61 31.99 5.97 4.35
CA ASN A 61 33.32 5.79 4.92
C ASN A 61 33.70 4.30 5.07
N LEU A 62 32.76 3.44 5.49
CA LEU A 62 32.94 1.98 5.51
C LEU A 62 33.20 1.42 4.11
N HIS A 63 32.46 1.89 3.10
CA HIS A 63 32.66 1.49 1.71
C HIS A 63 34.05 1.89 1.20
N MET A 64 34.46 3.14 1.39
CA MET A 64 35.78 3.62 0.94
C MET A 64 36.94 2.88 1.64
N MET A 65 36.80 2.57 2.94
CA MET A 65 37.75 1.74 3.67
C MET A 65 37.83 0.32 3.07
N MET A 66 36.68 -0.30 2.79
CA MET A 66 36.62 -1.64 2.21
C MET A 66 37.20 -1.67 0.79
N LEU A 67 36.88 -0.66 -0.04
CA LEU A 67 37.38 -0.54 -1.41
C LEU A 67 38.91 -0.39 -1.43
N LEU A 68 39.48 0.40 -0.51
CA LEU A 68 40.94 0.51 -0.35
C LEU A 68 41.57 -0.83 0.06
N LEU A 69 41.00 -1.52 1.05
CA LEU A 69 41.47 -2.83 1.50
C LEU A 69 41.43 -3.87 0.37
N CYS A 70 40.30 -3.99 -0.32
CA CYS A 70 40.13 -4.85 -1.49
C CYS A 70 41.13 -4.52 -2.60
N THR A 71 41.41 -3.22 -2.84
CA THR A 71 42.41 -2.79 -3.83
C THR A 71 43.82 -3.23 -3.45
N VAL A 72 44.21 -3.11 -2.18
CA VAL A 72 45.52 -3.56 -1.70
C VAL A 72 45.67 -5.08 -1.84
N ILE A 73 44.64 -5.85 -1.44
CA ILE A 73 44.63 -7.31 -1.59
C ILE A 73 44.67 -7.70 -3.09
N PHE A 74 43.88 -7.04 -3.93
CA PHE A 74 43.85 -7.26 -5.38
C PHE A 74 45.24 -7.04 -5.99
N VAL A 75 45.89 -5.90 -5.71
CA VAL A 75 47.24 -5.60 -6.21
C VAL A 75 48.26 -6.62 -5.70
N GLY A 76 48.16 -7.06 -4.45
CA GLY A 76 49.02 -8.13 -3.90
C GLY A 76 48.86 -9.46 -4.64
N VAL A 77 47.62 -9.96 -4.76
CA VAL A 77 47.31 -11.25 -5.40
C VAL A 77 47.65 -11.22 -6.89
N PHE A 78 47.19 -10.21 -7.63
CA PHE A 78 47.49 -10.08 -9.06
C PHE A 78 48.97 -9.80 -9.30
N GLY A 79 49.65 -9.07 -8.41
CA GLY A 79 51.10 -8.86 -8.46
C GLY A 79 51.88 -10.17 -8.37
N VAL A 80 51.57 -11.01 -7.37
CA VAL A 80 52.17 -12.36 -7.23
C VAL A 80 51.82 -13.26 -8.41
N MET A 81 50.58 -13.22 -8.91
CA MET A 81 50.15 -13.99 -10.07
C MET A 81 50.91 -13.58 -11.35
N PHE A 82 50.96 -12.29 -11.68
CA PHE A 82 51.67 -11.78 -12.85
C PHE A 82 53.19 -12.00 -12.74
N TYR A 83 53.77 -11.83 -11.55
CA TYR A 83 55.16 -12.19 -11.29
C TYR A 83 55.41 -13.69 -11.57
N SER A 84 54.54 -14.56 -11.07
CA SER A 84 54.63 -16.01 -11.29
C SER A 84 54.53 -16.36 -12.77
N MET A 85 53.53 -15.83 -13.48
CA MET A 85 53.35 -15.99 -14.93
C MET A 85 54.55 -15.46 -15.75
N TYR A 86 55.21 -14.38 -15.31
CA TYR A 86 56.31 -13.77 -16.04
C TYR A 86 57.67 -14.44 -15.77
N VAL A 87 57.92 -14.88 -14.54
CA VAL A 87 59.21 -15.44 -14.09
C VAL A 87 59.25 -16.96 -14.25
N HIS A 88 58.18 -17.67 -13.88
CA HIS A 88 58.16 -19.14 -13.81
C HIS A 88 57.71 -19.79 -15.14
N ARG A 89 57.51 -19.01 -16.20
CA ARG A 89 57.11 -19.54 -17.52
C ARG A 89 58.17 -20.44 -18.14
N LYS A 90 57.74 -21.57 -18.69
CA LYS A 90 58.58 -22.55 -19.41
C LYS A 90 59.46 -21.92 -20.50
N SER A 91 58.99 -20.90 -21.21
CA SER A 91 59.74 -20.21 -22.27
C SER A 91 60.92 -19.36 -21.78
N LYS A 92 61.10 -19.16 -20.47
CA LYS A 92 62.33 -18.61 -19.88
C LYS A 92 63.34 -19.68 -19.45
N GLY A 93 63.06 -20.96 -19.69
CA GLY A 93 63.90 -22.06 -19.20
C GLY A 93 63.80 -22.29 -17.70
N HIS A 94 62.76 -21.75 -17.03
CA HIS A 94 62.54 -21.96 -15.61
C HIS A 94 62.31 -23.45 -15.32
N LYS A 95 63.00 -23.98 -14.31
CA LYS A 95 62.88 -25.35 -13.82
C LYS A 95 62.03 -25.34 -12.55
N ALA A 96 60.96 -26.12 -12.52
CA ALA A 96 60.08 -26.20 -11.36
C ALA A 96 60.84 -26.68 -10.11
N ALA A 97 60.58 -26.03 -8.98
CA ALA A 97 61.04 -26.49 -7.68
C ALA A 97 60.18 -27.65 -7.18
N HIS A 98 60.77 -28.53 -6.37
CA HIS A 98 60.07 -29.67 -5.76
C HIS A 98 59.83 -29.38 -4.27
N PHE A 99 58.64 -28.90 -3.95
CA PHE A 99 58.08 -28.79 -2.61
C PHE A 99 56.57 -29.06 -2.68
N HIS A 100 55.96 -29.46 -1.57
CA HIS A 100 54.53 -29.82 -1.53
C HIS A 100 53.71 -28.93 -0.58
N GLU A 101 54.32 -28.39 0.48
CA GLU A 101 53.65 -27.54 1.47
C GLU A 101 54.66 -26.64 2.20
N SER A 102 54.14 -25.68 2.98
CA SER A 102 54.93 -24.91 3.95
C SER A 102 54.04 -24.48 5.11
N THR A 103 54.08 -25.22 6.22
CA THR A 103 53.25 -24.97 7.41
C THR A 103 53.34 -23.52 7.90
N THR A 104 54.50 -22.88 7.76
CA THR A 104 54.70 -21.46 8.11
C THR A 104 53.88 -20.53 7.22
N VAL A 105 53.85 -20.78 5.91
CA VAL A 105 53.04 -19.97 4.96
C VAL A 105 51.54 -20.23 5.20
N GLU A 106 51.17 -21.49 5.44
CA GLU A 106 49.79 -21.89 5.79
C GLU A 106 49.29 -21.11 7.02
N ILE A 107 50.07 -21.09 8.10
CA ILE A 107 49.71 -20.35 9.32
C ILE A 107 49.56 -18.84 9.03
N ILE A 108 50.50 -18.24 8.29
CA ILE A 108 50.45 -16.80 7.96
C ILE A 108 49.20 -16.46 7.14
N TRP A 109 48.90 -17.22 6.08
CA TRP A 109 47.77 -16.92 5.21
C TRP A 109 46.40 -17.29 5.79
N THR A 110 46.35 -17.98 6.93
CA THR A 110 45.11 -18.18 7.70
C THR A 110 44.93 -17.08 8.74
N ILE A 111 45.98 -16.73 9.49
CA ILE A 111 45.91 -15.70 10.54
C ILE A 111 45.67 -14.31 9.95
N VAL A 112 46.33 -13.94 8.84
CA VAL A 112 46.22 -12.58 8.27
C VAL A 112 44.78 -12.26 7.81
N PRO A 113 44.10 -13.08 6.99
CA PRO A 113 42.69 -12.84 6.64
C PRO A 113 41.76 -12.88 7.84
N PHE A 114 42.00 -13.77 8.82
CA PHE A 114 41.21 -13.80 10.06
C PHE A 114 41.28 -12.47 10.81
N VAL A 115 42.48 -11.92 11.02
CA VAL A 115 42.67 -10.62 11.68
C VAL A 115 42.01 -9.48 10.88
N ILE A 116 42.12 -9.49 9.55
CA ILE A 116 41.45 -8.51 8.68
C ILE A 116 39.93 -8.54 8.88
N VAL A 117 39.32 -9.73 8.88
CA VAL A 117 37.87 -9.93 9.09
C VAL A 117 37.42 -9.47 10.48
N VAL A 118 38.21 -9.73 11.52
CA VAL A 118 37.90 -9.25 12.89
C VAL A 118 37.94 -7.71 12.95
N LEU A 119 38.97 -7.08 12.36
CA LEU A 119 39.11 -5.63 12.39
C LEU A 119 38.03 -4.89 11.60
N MET A 120 37.62 -5.40 10.43
CA MET A 120 36.56 -4.78 9.62
C MET A 120 35.16 -4.94 10.26
N ALA A 121 34.94 -5.97 11.07
CA ALA A 121 33.65 -6.23 11.71
C ALA A 121 33.29 -5.20 12.81
N LEU A 122 34.29 -4.63 13.50
CA LEU A 122 34.08 -3.68 14.60
C LEU A 122 33.33 -2.39 14.18
N PRO A 123 33.81 -1.60 13.19
CA PRO A 123 33.10 -0.39 12.77
C PRO A 123 31.78 -0.71 12.04
N ALA A 124 31.71 -1.82 11.31
CA ALA A 124 30.48 -2.28 10.66
C ALA A 124 29.38 -2.61 11.69
N THR A 125 29.71 -3.30 12.77
CA THR A 125 28.75 -3.62 13.85
C THR A 125 28.21 -2.37 14.50
N LYS A 126 29.07 -1.36 14.77
CA LYS A 126 28.63 -0.07 15.33
C LYS A 126 27.62 0.63 14.42
N ALA A 127 27.89 0.69 13.11
CA ALA A 127 26.99 1.30 12.14
C ALA A 127 25.63 0.57 12.07
N VAL A 128 25.64 -0.77 11.99
CA VAL A 128 24.41 -1.58 11.96
C VAL A 128 23.55 -1.38 13.22
N VAL A 129 24.16 -1.30 14.41
CA VAL A 129 23.44 -1.03 15.66
C VAL A 129 22.80 0.37 15.61
N ALA A 130 23.53 1.40 15.16
CA ALA A 130 22.99 2.76 15.02
C ALA A 130 21.83 2.83 14.00
N MET A 131 21.93 2.10 12.88
CA MET A 131 20.86 2.00 11.87
C MET A 131 19.58 1.36 12.41
N LYS A 132 19.68 0.48 13.42
CA LYS A 132 18.53 -0.24 13.98
C LYS A 132 17.91 0.39 15.23
N ASP A 133 18.52 1.42 15.81
CA ASP A 133 17.86 2.22 16.86
C ASP A 133 16.82 3.18 16.26
N THR A 134 15.57 2.74 16.18
CA THR A 134 14.42 3.57 15.75
C THR A 134 13.74 4.33 16.89
N THR A 135 14.29 4.30 18.11
CA THR A 135 13.68 4.96 19.29
C THR A 135 13.76 6.49 19.20
N ASN A 136 12.95 7.19 20.01
CA ASN A 136 13.00 8.66 20.15
C ASN A 136 12.87 9.43 18.82
N ALA A 137 11.95 9.00 17.95
CA ALA A 137 11.64 9.68 16.70
C ALA A 137 10.70 10.88 16.91
N ASP A 138 11.01 11.99 16.23
CA ASP A 138 10.21 13.23 16.23
C ASP A 138 8.94 13.08 15.37
N VAL A 139 9.09 12.44 14.22
CA VAL A 139 8.02 12.17 13.24
C VAL A 139 8.04 10.68 12.91
N THR A 140 6.86 10.07 12.80
CA THR A 140 6.71 8.69 12.32
C THR A 140 5.77 8.66 11.13
N VAL A 141 6.23 8.06 10.03
CA VAL A 141 5.46 7.88 8.80
C VAL A 141 5.41 6.39 8.48
N LYS A 142 4.21 5.86 8.25
CA LYS A 142 4.00 4.51 7.71
C LYS A 142 4.05 4.60 6.18
N VAL A 143 4.88 3.76 5.59
CA VAL A 143 5.10 3.65 4.15
C VAL A 143 4.54 2.32 3.69
N THR A 144 3.60 2.36 2.74
CA THR A 144 2.94 1.17 2.20
C THR A 144 3.30 1.00 0.73
N GLY A 145 3.91 -0.14 0.37
CA GLY A 145 4.14 -0.52 -1.02
C GLY A 145 2.87 -1.04 -1.69
N TYR A 146 2.61 -0.56 -2.90
CA TYR A 146 1.55 -1.04 -3.80
C TYR A 146 2.12 -1.22 -5.22
N GLN A 147 1.52 -2.06 -6.04
CA GLN A 147 1.78 -2.12 -7.48
C GLN A 147 1.12 -0.92 -8.20
N TRP A 148 1.85 0.07 -8.73
CA TRP A 148 3.28 0.37 -8.58
C TRP A 148 3.40 1.84 -8.14
N LYS A 149 3.33 2.05 -6.83
CA LYS A 149 3.20 3.36 -6.16
C LYS A 149 3.43 3.22 -4.64
N TRP A 150 3.62 4.34 -3.96
CA TRP A 150 3.88 4.37 -2.50
C TRP A 150 2.76 5.11 -1.77
N GLY A 151 2.21 4.53 -0.71
CA GLY A 151 1.34 5.25 0.23
C GLY A 151 2.12 5.77 1.42
N TYR A 152 1.82 7.00 1.85
CA TYR A 152 2.43 7.66 3.00
C TYR A 152 1.34 8.06 3.99
N ASP A 153 1.39 7.50 5.21
CA ASP A 153 0.51 7.87 6.33
C ASP A 153 1.35 8.47 7.46
N TYR A 154 1.10 9.73 7.82
CA TYR A 154 1.76 10.39 8.94
C TYR A 154 1.07 9.95 10.24
N VAL A 155 1.68 9.01 10.95
CA VAL A 155 1.08 8.35 12.12
C VAL A 155 1.46 9.00 13.46
N LYS A 156 2.49 9.86 13.48
CA LYS A 156 2.88 10.65 14.66
C LYS A 156 3.67 11.88 14.27
N GLY A 157 3.36 13.02 14.88
CA GLY A 157 4.11 14.28 14.71
C GLY A 157 3.22 15.43 14.22
N PRO A 158 3.77 16.59 13.81
CA PRO A 158 2.96 17.73 13.39
C PRO A 158 1.99 17.40 12.25
N GLY A 159 2.43 16.60 11.28
CA GLY A 159 1.62 16.12 10.15
C GLY A 159 0.64 14.98 10.46
N GLU A 160 0.45 14.58 11.72
CA GLU A 160 -0.40 13.43 12.08
C GLU A 160 -1.81 13.52 11.48
N GLY A 161 -2.24 12.40 10.89
CA GLY A 161 -3.50 12.24 10.16
C GLY A 161 -3.38 12.43 8.64
N ILE A 162 -2.32 13.08 8.13
CA ILE A 162 -2.09 13.25 6.69
C ILE A 162 -1.85 11.87 6.05
N SER A 163 -2.59 11.57 4.98
CA SER A 163 -2.46 10.34 4.18
C SER A 163 -2.59 10.65 2.69
N PHE A 164 -1.72 10.06 1.86
CA PHE A 164 -1.81 10.16 0.40
C PHE A 164 -1.08 9.01 -0.32
N ILE A 165 -1.38 8.87 -1.61
CA ILE A 165 -0.68 7.99 -2.54
C ILE A 165 0.25 8.84 -3.42
N SER A 166 1.44 8.31 -3.66
CA SER A 166 2.54 8.88 -4.44
C SER A 166 2.78 8.01 -5.68
N THR A 167 2.50 8.56 -6.86
CA THR A 167 2.53 7.88 -8.16
C THR A 167 3.50 8.59 -9.10
N LEU A 168 4.20 7.83 -9.94
CA LEU A 168 5.06 8.35 -11.00
C LEU A 168 4.32 9.32 -11.93
N THR A 169 4.89 10.50 -12.18
CA THR A 169 4.29 11.51 -13.09
C THR A 169 4.84 11.46 -14.51
N THR A 170 5.93 10.74 -14.77
CA THR A 170 6.51 10.57 -16.12
C THR A 170 5.46 10.03 -17.12
N PRO A 171 5.10 10.80 -18.17
CA PRO A 171 4.06 10.38 -19.12
C PRO A 171 4.47 9.14 -19.93
N ARG A 172 3.50 8.29 -20.27
CA ARG A 172 3.73 7.11 -21.12
C ARG A 172 4.26 7.45 -22.51
N SER A 173 4.04 8.65 -23.03
CA SER A 173 4.66 9.13 -24.27
C SER A 173 6.19 9.21 -24.15
N GLN A 174 6.74 9.65 -23.01
CA GLN A 174 8.19 9.63 -22.78
C GLN A 174 8.72 8.20 -22.67
N VAL A 175 8.03 7.35 -21.89
CA VAL A 175 8.39 5.93 -21.72
C VAL A 175 8.39 5.16 -23.05
N ASN A 176 7.45 5.47 -23.95
CA ASN A 176 7.32 4.83 -25.26
C ASN A 176 8.21 5.46 -26.35
N GLY A 177 9.12 6.40 -26.01
CA GLY A 177 10.00 7.08 -26.97
C GLY A 177 9.28 8.04 -27.92
N GLN A 178 8.07 8.48 -27.58
CA GLN A 178 7.22 9.39 -28.38
C GLN A 178 7.40 10.87 -27.98
N ALA A 179 8.09 11.14 -26.87
CA ALA A 179 8.38 12.46 -26.35
C ALA A 179 9.79 12.48 -25.73
N PRO A 180 10.49 13.64 -25.69
CA PRO A 180 11.79 13.76 -25.04
C PRO A 180 11.68 13.51 -23.53
N ILE A 181 12.73 12.92 -22.95
CA ILE A 181 12.88 12.67 -21.52
C ILE A 181 13.51 13.88 -20.81
N SER A 182 13.29 14.01 -19.49
CA SER A 182 13.97 14.99 -18.63
C SER A 182 15.08 14.35 -17.80
N ASP A 183 15.92 15.18 -17.17
CA ASP A 183 16.95 14.75 -16.20
C ASP A 183 16.37 14.02 -14.97
N THR A 184 15.05 14.12 -14.77
CA THR A 184 14.30 13.44 -13.71
C THR A 184 13.29 12.42 -14.23
N TYR A 185 13.52 11.94 -15.47
CA TYR A 185 12.78 10.82 -16.05
C TYR A 185 12.77 9.61 -15.09
N LEU A 186 11.59 9.05 -14.86
CA LEU A 186 11.30 7.98 -13.89
C LEU A 186 11.59 8.31 -12.41
N GLN A 187 11.77 9.59 -12.07
CA GLN A 187 12.17 10.05 -10.73
C GLN A 187 11.28 11.16 -10.14
N GLU A 188 10.13 11.46 -10.78
CA GLU A 188 9.15 12.44 -10.28
C GLU A 188 7.85 11.76 -9.86
N VAL A 189 7.19 12.33 -8.84
CA VAL A 189 5.89 11.87 -8.33
C VAL A 189 4.91 13.02 -8.20
N ASP A 190 3.62 12.69 -8.07
CA ASP A 190 2.53 13.64 -7.86
C ASP A 190 2.52 14.22 -6.44
N ASN A 191 2.81 13.38 -5.45
CA ASN A 191 2.82 13.72 -4.03
C ASN A 191 4.11 13.20 -3.37
N PRO A 192 5.14 14.04 -3.13
CA PRO A 192 6.36 13.62 -2.46
C PRO A 192 6.16 13.43 -0.95
N LEU A 193 7.01 12.63 -0.31
CA LEU A 193 7.08 12.54 1.15
C LEU A 193 7.74 13.81 1.69
N VAL A 194 7.05 14.61 2.49
CA VAL A 194 7.59 15.87 3.03
C VAL A 194 7.94 15.74 4.51
N VAL A 195 9.17 16.12 4.88
CA VAL A 195 9.70 15.96 6.25
C VAL A 195 10.56 17.16 6.67
N PRO A 196 10.66 17.48 7.97
CA PRO A 196 11.55 18.52 8.47
C PRO A 196 13.02 18.08 8.54
N VAL A 197 13.93 19.02 8.26
CA VAL A 197 15.39 18.85 8.43
C VAL A 197 15.77 18.68 9.90
N ASN A 198 16.87 17.98 10.16
CA ASN A 198 17.45 17.75 11.49
C ASN A 198 16.57 17.01 12.51
N LYS A 199 15.40 16.47 12.10
CA LYS A 199 14.54 15.61 12.93
C LYS A 199 14.75 14.12 12.62
N LYS A 200 14.60 13.26 13.63
CA LYS A 200 14.64 11.81 13.48
C LYS A 200 13.29 11.33 12.94
N ILE A 201 13.26 10.99 11.65
CA ILE A 201 12.10 10.45 10.96
C ILE A 201 12.14 8.93 11.06
N ARG A 202 11.16 8.32 11.75
CA ARG A 202 10.96 6.87 11.74
C ARG A 202 10.04 6.49 10.59
N ILE A 203 10.52 5.59 9.74
CA ILE A 203 9.78 5.04 8.62
C ILE A 203 9.34 3.62 8.98
N ILE A 204 8.03 3.39 8.95
CA ILE A 204 7.40 2.10 9.22
C ILE A 204 6.95 1.50 7.88
N THR A 205 7.75 0.61 7.31
CA THR A 205 7.48 -0.06 6.02
C THR A 205 6.57 -1.29 6.15
N THR A 206 5.63 -1.42 5.21
CA THR A 206 4.83 -2.62 4.93
C THR A 206 4.34 -2.58 3.47
N ALA A 207 3.66 -3.62 2.98
CA ALA A 207 3.05 -3.64 1.64
C ALA A 207 1.64 -4.22 1.66
N ASN A 208 0.85 -3.88 0.64
CA ASN A 208 -0.54 -4.36 0.52
C ASN A 208 -0.70 -5.52 -0.49
N ASP A 209 0.28 -5.77 -1.35
CA ASP A 209 0.20 -6.77 -2.44
C ASP A 209 1.41 -7.73 -2.48
N VAL A 210 2.55 -7.28 -3.00
CA VAL A 210 3.79 -8.05 -3.14
C VAL A 210 4.91 -7.44 -2.31
N VAL A 211 6.09 -8.04 -2.33
CA VAL A 211 7.27 -7.41 -1.69
C VAL A 211 7.77 -6.26 -2.55
N HIS A 212 7.99 -5.10 -1.92
CA HIS A 212 8.65 -3.93 -2.50
C HIS A 212 9.86 -3.56 -1.62
N SER A 213 10.66 -2.57 -2.00
CA SER A 213 11.66 -2.03 -1.06
C SER A 213 11.89 -0.54 -1.20
N TRP A 214 11.58 0.19 -0.12
CA TRP A 214 11.74 1.63 -0.05
C TRP A 214 13.20 1.98 0.19
N TYR A 215 13.79 2.77 -0.72
CA TYR A 215 15.20 3.13 -0.69
C TYR A 215 15.43 4.58 -1.11
N VAL A 216 16.19 5.33 -0.31
CA VAL A 216 16.72 6.66 -0.67
C VAL A 216 18.25 6.64 -0.49
N PRO A 217 19.05 6.64 -1.59
CA PRO A 217 20.50 6.43 -1.52
C PRO A 217 21.22 7.49 -0.68
N ALA A 218 20.97 8.78 -0.91
CA ALA A 218 21.57 9.89 -0.16
C ALA A 218 21.30 9.83 1.36
N PHE A 219 20.26 9.10 1.80
CA PHE A 219 19.94 8.89 3.21
C PHE A 219 20.59 7.65 3.82
N GLY A 220 21.12 6.73 3.01
CA GLY A 220 21.67 5.45 3.48
C GLY A 220 20.61 4.47 3.99
N VAL A 221 19.34 4.65 3.60
CA VAL A 221 18.20 3.88 4.13
C VAL A 221 17.54 3.07 3.03
N LYS A 222 17.63 1.74 3.14
CA LYS A 222 16.83 0.72 2.43
C LYS A 222 16.06 -0.11 3.46
N GLN A 223 14.78 -0.37 3.23
CA GLN A 223 14.02 -1.34 4.01
C GLN A 223 12.90 -1.94 3.14
N ASP A 224 12.87 -3.27 3.00
CA ASP A 224 11.84 -3.93 2.20
C ASP A 224 10.45 -3.84 2.89
N ALA A 225 9.43 -3.62 2.09
CA ALA A 225 8.03 -3.55 2.47
C ALA A 225 7.40 -4.92 2.15
N ILE A 226 7.06 -5.69 3.19
CA ILE A 226 6.57 -7.07 3.06
C ILE A 226 5.10 -7.14 3.48
N PRO A 227 4.20 -7.76 2.69
CA PRO A 227 2.80 -7.96 3.08
C PRO A 227 2.65 -8.74 4.39
N GLY A 228 1.76 -8.28 5.27
CA GLY A 228 1.52 -8.91 6.58
C GLY A 228 2.62 -8.70 7.63
N PHE A 229 3.71 -8.01 7.30
CA PHE A 229 4.77 -7.65 8.25
C PHE A 229 4.96 -6.14 8.31
N VAL A 230 5.29 -5.66 9.51
CA VAL A 230 5.65 -4.27 9.75
C VAL A 230 7.11 -4.24 10.18
N ARG A 231 7.93 -3.44 9.48
CA ARG A 231 9.36 -3.27 9.78
C ARG A 231 9.71 -1.81 9.76
N ASP A 232 10.60 -1.39 10.67
CA ASP A 232 10.98 0.00 10.81
C ASP A 232 12.46 0.27 10.53
N THR A 233 12.69 1.50 10.12
CA THR A 233 14.00 2.10 9.88
C THR A 233 13.90 3.60 10.20
N TRP A 234 15.00 4.34 10.13
CA TRP A 234 14.99 5.77 10.42
C TRP A 234 16.03 6.53 9.61
N PHE A 235 15.80 7.83 9.41
CA PHE A 235 16.82 8.77 8.96
C PHE A 235 16.70 10.11 9.68
N LYS A 236 17.77 10.91 9.63
CA LYS A 236 17.77 12.32 10.02
C LYS A 236 18.54 13.07 8.94
N ALA A 237 17.83 13.74 8.04
CA ALA A 237 18.42 14.51 6.97
C ALA A 237 18.99 15.82 7.53
N GLU A 238 20.22 16.16 7.16
CA GLU A 238 20.97 17.31 7.70
C GLU A 238 21.01 18.49 6.71
N LYS A 239 20.37 18.34 5.54
CA LYS A 239 20.28 19.34 4.48
C LYS A 239 18.84 19.41 3.95
N VAL A 240 18.36 20.63 3.72
CA VAL A 240 17.11 20.94 3.00
C VAL A 240 17.29 20.62 1.51
N GLY A 241 16.26 20.11 0.86
CA GLY A 241 16.26 19.77 -0.57
C GLY A 241 15.35 18.60 -0.93
N THR A 242 15.24 18.30 -2.22
CA THR A 242 14.52 17.14 -2.75
C THR A 242 15.50 15.99 -2.98
N PHE A 243 15.17 14.79 -2.50
CA PHE A 243 15.99 13.59 -2.61
C PHE A 243 15.21 12.47 -3.30
N ARG A 244 15.84 11.82 -4.28
CA ARG A 244 15.22 10.81 -5.15
C ARG A 244 15.67 9.40 -4.75
N GLY A 245 14.74 8.47 -4.84
CA GLY A 245 14.86 7.09 -4.39
C GLY A 245 14.00 6.16 -5.24
N PHE A 246 14.05 4.86 -4.94
CA PHE A 246 13.55 3.82 -5.87
C PHE A 246 12.97 2.61 -5.13
N CYS A 247 12.09 1.87 -5.80
CA CYS A 247 11.82 0.50 -5.40
C CYS A 247 13.05 -0.37 -5.69
N THR A 248 13.49 -1.16 -4.70
CA THR A 248 14.72 -1.97 -4.76
C THR A 248 14.48 -3.44 -4.38
N GLU A 249 13.30 -3.94 -4.70
CA GLU A 249 12.92 -5.35 -4.65
C GLU A 249 11.95 -5.63 -5.81
N LEU A 250 12.11 -6.76 -6.51
CA LEU A 250 11.42 -6.99 -7.79
C LEU A 250 9.92 -7.25 -7.62
N CYS A 251 9.11 -6.21 -7.83
CA CYS A 251 7.66 -6.22 -7.57
C CYS A 251 6.77 -6.36 -8.82
N GLY A 252 7.33 -6.87 -9.93
CA GLY A 252 6.59 -7.17 -11.17
C GLY A 252 6.82 -6.19 -12.33
N LYS A 253 5.90 -6.17 -13.30
CA LYS A 253 6.07 -5.53 -14.61
C LYS A 253 6.56 -4.08 -14.56
N GLU A 254 5.94 -3.24 -13.71
CA GLU A 254 6.25 -1.81 -13.64
C GLU A 254 7.16 -1.47 -12.44
N HIS A 255 7.99 -2.43 -11.98
CA HIS A 255 8.93 -2.24 -10.86
C HIS A 255 9.81 -0.99 -10.99
N ALA A 256 10.28 -0.67 -12.20
CA ALA A 256 11.09 0.51 -12.49
C ALA A 256 10.31 1.84 -12.54
N PHE A 257 8.99 1.83 -12.34
CA PHE A 257 8.09 2.97 -12.53
C PHE A 257 7.41 3.42 -11.23
N MET A 258 8.04 3.16 -10.08
CA MET A 258 7.56 3.58 -8.76
C MET A 258 8.67 4.21 -7.90
N PRO A 259 9.17 5.39 -8.29
CA PRO A 259 10.19 6.11 -7.54
C PRO A 259 9.67 6.59 -6.18
N VAL A 260 10.63 6.98 -5.36
CA VAL A 260 10.43 7.68 -4.09
C VAL A 260 10.97 9.09 -4.27
N VAL A 261 10.22 10.10 -3.82
CA VAL A 261 10.72 11.46 -3.71
C VAL A 261 10.48 11.92 -2.27
N VAL A 262 11.52 12.44 -1.63
CA VAL A 262 11.46 13.03 -0.29
C VAL A 262 11.87 14.49 -0.35
N GLU A 263 10.99 15.38 0.07
CA GLU A 263 11.29 16.79 0.27
C GLU A 263 11.64 17.03 1.75
N VAL A 264 12.87 17.46 1.99
CA VAL A 264 13.34 17.86 3.31
C VAL A 264 13.24 19.38 3.40
N LEU A 265 12.38 19.89 4.26
CA LEU A 265 12.09 21.32 4.42
C LEU A 265 12.69 21.89 5.70
N SER A 266 12.68 23.23 5.83
CA SER A 266 12.91 23.90 7.12
C SER A 266 11.78 23.57 8.11
N ASP A 267 12.02 23.71 9.41
CA ASP A 267 10.97 23.52 10.44
C ASP A 267 9.76 24.45 10.18
N GLU A 268 9.99 25.68 9.68
CA GLU A 268 8.94 26.66 9.37
C GLU A 268 8.13 26.26 8.12
N ASP A 269 8.80 25.85 7.05
CA ASP A 269 8.13 25.49 5.79
C ASP A 269 7.44 24.12 5.89
N TYR A 270 7.97 23.20 6.71
CA TYR A 270 7.27 21.97 7.07
C TYR A 270 5.97 22.27 7.84
N ALA A 271 5.98 23.21 8.79
CA ALA A 271 4.77 23.63 9.50
C ALA A 271 3.72 24.21 8.54
N LYS A 272 4.12 25.15 7.66
CA LYS A 272 3.23 25.72 6.61
C LYS A 272 2.65 24.63 5.69
N TRP A 273 3.47 23.65 5.31
CA TRP A 273 3.02 22.51 4.49
C TRP A 273 1.99 21.67 5.25
N VAL A 274 2.25 21.33 6.52
CA VAL A 274 1.31 20.59 7.38
C VAL A 274 -0.03 21.31 7.49
N ASP A 275 -0.02 22.61 7.78
CA ASP A 275 -1.23 23.42 7.90
C ASP A 275 -2.00 23.48 6.57
N THR A 276 -1.29 23.59 5.45
CA THR A 276 -1.88 23.56 4.10
C THR A 276 -2.52 22.21 3.80
N GLN A 277 -1.89 21.09 4.14
CA GLN A 277 -2.47 19.76 3.94
C GLN A 277 -3.66 19.52 4.87
N LYS A 278 -3.58 19.93 6.13
CA LYS A 278 -4.71 19.86 7.07
C LYS A 278 -5.88 20.72 6.63
N ALA A 279 -5.65 21.91 6.08
CA ALA A 279 -6.68 22.75 5.49
C ALA A 279 -7.31 22.10 4.24
N LYS A 280 -6.52 21.49 3.36
CA LYS A 280 -7.04 20.72 2.21
C LYS A 280 -7.88 19.52 2.65
N MET A 281 -7.40 18.76 3.63
CA MET A 281 -8.12 17.64 4.21
C MET A 281 -9.42 18.10 4.88
N ALA A 282 -9.42 19.21 5.61
CA ALA A 282 -10.63 19.77 6.22
C ALA A 282 -11.63 20.30 5.17
N ALA A 283 -11.15 20.88 4.07
CA ALA A 283 -11.99 21.34 2.96
C ALA A 283 -12.54 20.19 2.09
N ALA A 284 -11.81 19.07 2.02
CA ALA A 284 -12.27 17.82 1.41
C ALA A 284 -13.05 16.92 2.39
N SER A 285 -13.00 17.23 3.69
CA SER A 285 -13.72 16.48 4.71
C SER A 285 -15.19 16.79 4.60
N ASP A 286 -15.95 15.71 4.55
CA ASP A 286 -17.38 15.76 4.76
C ASP A 286 -17.66 16.13 6.22
N ASP A 287 -18.37 17.24 6.43
CA ASP A 287 -18.85 17.65 7.75
C ASP A 287 -20.29 17.14 7.92
N PRO A 288 -20.51 16.03 8.63
CA PRO A 288 -21.85 15.47 8.81
C PRO A 288 -22.78 16.37 9.64
N ASN A 289 -22.27 17.45 10.24
CA ASN A 289 -23.05 18.44 10.99
C ASN A 289 -23.35 19.73 10.20
N LYS A 290 -22.73 19.93 9.03
CA LYS A 290 -23.11 21.01 8.12
C LYS A 290 -24.49 20.74 7.53
N THR A 291 -25.34 21.76 7.47
CA THR A 291 -26.54 21.75 6.63
C THR A 291 -26.13 22.02 5.18
N TYR A 292 -26.34 21.04 4.29
CA TYR A 292 -26.05 21.17 2.87
C TYR A 292 -27.28 21.67 2.10
N THR A 293 -27.06 22.42 1.03
CA THR A 293 -28.11 22.84 0.10
C THR A 293 -28.49 21.70 -0.86
N MET A 294 -29.71 21.77 -1.41
CA MET A 294 -30.16 20.88 -2.48
C MET A 294 -29.19 20.84 -3.68
N ALA A 295 -28.59 21.98 -4.03
CA ALA A 295 -27.65 22.07 -5.15
C ALA A 295 -26.36 21.29 -4.87
N GLU A 296 -25.74 21.49 -3.70
CA GLU A 296 -24.53 20.76 -3.28
C GLU A 296 -24.78 19.25 -3.21
N LEU A 297 -25.91 18.83 -2.62
CA LEU A 297 -26.27 17.41 -2.50
C LEU A 297 -26.54 16.77 -3.86
N LYS A 298 -27.19 17.48 -4.80
CA LYS A 298 -27.44 16.95 -6.15
C LYS A 298 -26.17 16.85 -6.98
N GLU A 299 -25.32 17.88 -6.99
CA GLU A 299 -24.06 17.86 -7.76
C GLU A 299 -23.09 16.78 -7.24
N ARG A 300 -23.02 16.61 -5.92
CA ARG A 300 -22.24 15.52 -5.32
C ARG A 300 -22.90 14.16 -5.57
N GLY A 301 -24.22 14.09 -5.43
CA GLY A 301 -24.99 12.86 -5.59
C GLY A 301 -24.88 12.28 -6.98
N GLU A 302 -24.82 13.13 -8.02
CA GLU A 302 -24.54 12.71 -9.40
C GLU A 302 -23.18 12.02 -9.54
N LYS A 303 -22.14 12.56 -8.89
CA LYS A 303 -20.78 11.98 -8.90
C LYS A 303 -20.73 10.65 -8.14
N VAL A 304 -21.36 10.57 -6.98
CA VAL A 304 -21.49 9.32 -6.20
C VAL A 304 -22.28 8.28 -6.99
N TYR A 305 -23.38 8.67 -7.63
CA TYR A 305 -24.20 7.83 -8.48
C TYR A 305 -23.41 7.26 -9.67
N ALA A 306 -22.69 8.12 -10.39
CA ALA A 306 -21.87 7.72 -11.53
C ALA A 306 -20.77 6.73 -11.16
N ALA A 307 -20.14 6.91 -9.99
CA ALA A 307 -19.06 6.04 -9.51
C ALA A 307 -19.56 4.68 -8.97
N ASN A 308 -20.72 4.64 -8.31
CA ASN A 308 -21.15 3.48 -7.51
C ASN A 308 -22.41 2.76 -8.04
N CYS A 309 -23.37 3.51 -8.58
CA CYS A 309 -24.74 3.05 -8.81
C CYS A 309 -25.03 2.82 -10.31
N ALA A 310 -24.47 3.68 -11.17
CA ALA A 310 -24.74 3.71 -12.61
C ALA A 310 -24.32 2.43 -13.35
N ALA A 311 -23.38 1.64 -12.80
CA ALA A 311 -22.98 0.35 -13.37
C ALA A 311 -24.13 -0.67 -13.44
N CYS A 312 -25.08 -0.61 -12.48
CA CYS A 312 -26.26 -1.47 -12.44
C CYS A 312 -27.53 -0.74 -12.88
N HIS A 313 -27.71 0.51 -12.46
CA HIS A 313 -28.94 1.27 -12.70
C HIS A 313 -28.92 2.13 -13.98
N GLN A 314 -27.81 2.11 -14.73
CA GLN A 314 -27.51 2.96 -15.90
C GLN A 314 -27.40 4.45 -15.56
N ALA A 315 -26.66 5.23 -16.36
CA ALA A 315 -26.60 6.69 -16.22
C ALA A 315 -27.98 7.38 -16.36
N SER A 316 -28.91 6.73 -17.07
CA SER A 316 -30.30 7.16 -17.28
C SER A 316 -31.26 6.79 -16.14
N GLY A 317 -30.80 6.06 -15.12
CA GLY A 317 -31.65 5.54 -14.04
C GLY A 317 -32.65 4.46 -14.48
N LYS A 318 -32.58 3.95 -15.71
CA LYS A 318 -33.56 2.99 -16.27
C LYS A 318 -33.32 1.52 -15.86
N GLY A 319 -32.16 1.19 -15.29
CA GLY A 319 -31.81 -0.20 -14.96
C GLY A 319 -31.56 -1.08 -16.20
N ALA A 320 -31.19 -2.34 -15.96
CA ALA A 320 -30.94 -3.32 -17.01
C ALA A 320 -31.17 -4.75 -16.52
N GLY A 321 -31.98 -5.52 -17.25
CA GLY A 321 -32.22 -6.95 -16.96
C GLY A 321 -32.79 -7.17 -15.55
N VAL A 322 -31.97 -7.71 -14.65
CA VAL A 322 -32.33 -7.95 -13.24
C VAL A 322 -32.22 -6.71 -12.34
N PHE A 323 -31.54 -5.66 -12.80
CA PHE A 323 -31.36 -4.42 -12.04
C PHE A 323 -32.53 -3.46 -12.33
N PRO A 324 -33.33 -3.07 -11.31
CA PRO A 324 -34.54 -2.28 -11.53
C PRO A 324 -34.23 -0.83 -11.90
N ALA A 325 -35.19 -0.18 -12.57
CA ALA A 325 -35.18 1.26 -12.76
C ALA A 325 -35.28 2.00 -11.41
N LEU A 326 -34.56 3.11 -11.30
CA LEU A 326 -34.69 4.12 -10.25
C LEU A 326 -35.57 5.30 -10.73
N ASP A 327 -35.45 5.66 -12.00
CA ASP A 327 -36.31 6.65 -12.67
C ASP A 327 -37.78 6.16 -12.74
N GLY A 328 -38.70 6.96 -12.20
CA GLY A 328 -40.11 6.60 -12.02
C GLY A 328 -40.38 5.49 -11.00
N SER A 329 -39.37 5.08 -10.22
CA SER A 329 -39.50 3.93 -9.32
C SER A 329 -40.32 4.22 -8.07
N LYS A 330 -40.96 3.17 -7.51
CA LYS A 330 -41.69 3.25 -6.22
C LYS A 330 -40.78 3.51 -5.01
N ILE A 331 -39.46 3.34 -5.16
CA ILE A 331 -38.48 3.60 -4.11
C ILE A 331 -38.03 5.06 -4.15
N ALA A 332 -37.57 5.54 -5.31
CA ALA A 332 -37.15 6.93 -5.48
C ALA A 332 -38.32 7.91 -5.28
N ASN A 333 -39.53 7.58 -5.74
CA ASN A 333 -40.73 8.40 -5.52
C ASN A 333 -41.54 8.01 -4.27
N GLY A 334 -41.01 7.10 -3.44
CA GLY A 334 -41.64 6.64 -2.20
C GLY A 334 -41.23 7.44 -0.97
N PRO A 335 -41.63 7.02 0.24
CA PRO A 335 -41.16 7.58 1.50
C PRO A 335 -39.63 7.47 1.62
N ILE A 336 -38.96 8.57 2.00
CA ILE A 336 -37.50 8.67 2.02
C ILE A 336 -36.82 7.61 2.92
N ALA A 337 -37.42 7.26 4.06
CA ALA A 337 -36.98 6.15 4.91
C ALA A 337 -36.83 4.81 4.16
N GLY A 338 -37.75 4.51 3.24
CA GLY A 338 -37.69 3.28 2.44
C GLY A 338 -36.53 3.28 1.45
N HIS A 339 -36.16 4.45 0.93
CA HIS A 339 -35.01 4.61 0.05
C HIS A 339 -33.70 4.49 0.84
N VAL A 340 -33.59 5.22 1.96
CA VAL A 340 -32.45 5.19 2.89
C VAL A 340 -32.17 3.77 3.38
N ASN A 341 -33.20 3.03 3.76
CA ASN A 341 -33.05 1.65 4.22
C ASN A 341 -32.48 0.71 3.14
N ILE A 342 -32.83 0.89 1.87
CA ILE A 342 -32.30 0.07 0.75
C ILE A 342 -30.86 0.43 0.44
N VAL A 343 -30.49 1.72 0.46
CA VAL A 343 -29.10 2.13 0.19
C VAL A 343 -28.17 1.69 1.34
N LEU A 344 -28.58 1.86 2.60
CA LEU A 344 -27.78 1.45 3.75
C LEU A 344 -27.56 -0.08 3.80
N HIS A 345 -28.63 -0.87 3.65
CA HIS A 345 -28.62 -2.31 3.93
C HIS A 345 -28.56 -3.21 2.68
N GLY A 346 -28.67 -2.63 1.49
CA GLY A 346 -28.76 -3.38 0.24
C GLY A 346 -30.10 -4.10 0.07
N LYS A 347 -30.24 -4.80 -1.07
CA LYS A 347 -31.38 -5.69 -1.34
C LYS A 347 -31.08 -6.67 -2.47
N ALA A 348 -31.24 -7.96 -2.21
CA ALA A 348 -30.94 -9.03 -3.17
C ALA A 348 -29.51 -8.90 -3.73
N ALA A 349 -29.35 -8.59 -5.03
CA ALA A 349 -28.05 -8.42 -5.66
C ALA A 349 -27.41 -7.02 -5.44
N MET A 350 -28.13 -6.05 -4.88
CA MET A 350 -27.59 -4.74 -4.52
C MET A 350 -26.87 -4.82 -3.15
N PRO A 351 -25.57 -4.50 -3.07
CA PRO A 351 -24.82 -4.55 -1.81
C PRO A 351 -25.25 -3.44 -0.83
N PRO A 352 -24.98 -3.59 0.48
CA PRO A 352 -25.11 -2.51 1.45
C PRO A 352 -24.03 -1.46 1.23
N TRP A 353 -24.41 -0.18 1.18
CA TRP A 353 -23.46 0.93 1.03
C TRP A 353 -23.08 1.59 2.36
N ALA A 354 -23.71 1.21 3.47
CA ALA A 354 -23.33 1.69 4.80
C ALA A 354 -21.84 1.48 5.16
N PRO A 355 -21.16 0.37 4.80
CA PRO A 355 -19.74 0.19 5.14
C PRO A 355 -18.76 0.98 4.25
N THR A 356 -19.21 1.48 3.09
CA THR A 356 -18.33 1.98 2.02
C THR A 356 -18.51 3.46 1.70
N LEU A 357 -19.73 3.99 1.82
CA LEU A 357 -20.03 5.42 1.64
C LEU A 357 -20.25 6.08 3.00
N ASN A 358 -19.82 7.34 3.11
CA ASN A 358 -20.05 8.15 4.30
C ASN A 358 -21.45 8.80 4.31
N ASP A 359 -21.80 9.48 5.41
CA ASP A 359 -23.13 10.07 5.60
C ASP A 359 -23.47 11.17 4.59
N VAL A 360 -22.50 11.99 4.18
CA VAL A 360 -22.69 13.03 3.17
C VAL A 360 -22.86 12.40 1.79
N GLU A 361 -22.12 11.35 1.47
CA GLU A 361 -22.24 10.66 0.18
C GLU A 361 -23.61 9.97 0.02
N ILE A 362 -24.09 9.30 1.06
CA ILE A 362 -25.42 8.66 1.07
C ILE A 362 -26.54 9.71 1.05
N ALA A 363 -26.40 10.79 1.82
CA ALA A 363 -27.31 11.93 1.77
C ALA A 363 -27.38 12.55 0.36
N SER A 364 -26.24 12.70 -0.29
CA SER A 364 -26.11 13.26 -1.63
C SER A 364 -26.74 12.36 -2.70
N VAL A 365 -26.37 11.07 -2.75
CA VAL A 365 -26.84 10.16 -3.81
C VAL A 365 -28.35 9.95 -3.76
N ILE A 366 -28.93 9.79 -2.56
CA ILE A 366 -30.38 9.68 -2.37
C ILE A 366 -31.09 10.97 -2.77
N THR A 367 -30.53 12.15 -2.40
CA THR A 367 -31.09 13.45 -2.81
C THR A 367 -31.05 13.64 -4.33
N PHE A 368 -29.98 13.19 -4.99
CA PHE A 368 -29.89 13.18 -6.46
C PHE A 368 -30.94 12.27 -7.08
N GLU A 369 -30.96 10.98 -6.71
CA GLU A 369 -31.87 9.97 -7.28
C GLU A 369 -33.36 10.32 -7.14
N ARG A 370 -33.75 10.99 -6.04
CA ARG A 370 -35.13 11.46 -5.80
C ARG A 370 -35.52 12.72 -6.59
N ASN A 371 -34.55 13.41 -7.17
CA ASN A 371 -34.71 14.70 -7.86
C ASN A 371 -34.04 14.72 -9.25
N ALA A 372 -33.77 13.55 -9.84
CA ALA A 372 -33.16 13.37 -11.15
C ALA A 372 -34.10 12.60 -12.10
N TRP A 373 -33.86 12.73 -13.40
CA TRP A 373 -34.69 12.13 -14.46
C TRP A 373 -36.16 12.56 -14.32
N GLY A 374 -37.12 11.63 -14.26
CA GLY A 374 -38.53 11.90 -13.98
C GLY A 374 -38.89 11.92 -12.49
N ASN A 375 -37.93 11.76 -11.58
CA ASN A 375 -38.17 11.84 -10.14
C ASN A 375 -38.09 13.31 -9.69
N HIS A 376 -39.16 13.82 -9.09
CA HIS A 376 -39.32 15.24 -8.73
C HIS A 376 -39.89 15.41 -7.32
N MET A 377 -39.30 14.73 -6.33
CA MET A 377 -39.84 14.72 -4.96
C MET A 377 -39.71 16.08 -4.24
N GLY A 378 -38.73 16.90 -4.61
CA GLY A 378 -38.47 18.21 -3.99
C GLY A 378 -37.90 18.13 -2.57
N ASP A 379 -37.69 16.93 -2.04
CA ASP A 379 -37.11 16.67 -0.73
C ASP A 379 -35.62 16.36 -0.81
N MET A 380 -34.91 16.63 0.28
CA MET A 380 -33.49 16.31 0.44
C MET A 380 -33.24 15.56 1.74
N LEU A 381 -32.16 14.78 1.75
CA LEU A 381 -31.65 14.10 2.92
C LEU A 381 -30.40 14.83 3.42
N GLN A 382 -30.35 15.17 4.70
CA GLN A 382 -29.14 15.72 5.33
C GLN A 382 -28.24 14.60 5.86
N PRO A 383 -26.91 14.79 5.93
CA PRO A 383 -25.97 13.78 6.42
C PRO A 383 -26.31 13.31 7.84
N ARG A 384 -26.68 14.23 8.73
CA ARG A 384 -27.14 13.90 10.09
C ARG A 384 -28.35 12.97 10.13
N GLN A 385 -29.22 13.00 9.12
CA GLN A 385 -30.36 12.06 9.02
C GLN A 385 -29.91 10.67 8.58
N VAL A 386 -28.79 10.54 7.85
CA VAL A 386 -28.15 9.25 7.56
C VAL A 386 -27.47 8.70 8.82
N ALA A 387 -26.77 9.56 9.57
CA ALA A 387 -26.17 9.19 10.86
C ALA A 387 -27.23 8.69 11.86
N ASP A 388 -28.37 9.38 11.97
CA ASP A 388 -29.52 8.92 12.75
C ASP A 388 -30.06 7.57 12.22
N ALA A 389 -30.17 7.39 10.90
CA ALA A 389 -30.68 6.16 10.28
C ALA A 389 -29.77 4.93 10.49
N ARG A 390 -28.45 5.11 10.49
CA ARG A 390 -27.46 4.07 10.86
C ARG A 390 -27.66 3.58 12.30
N ASN A 391 -28.11 4.48 13.18
CA ASN A 391 -28.44 4.18 14.57
C ASN A 391 -29.91 3.75 14.75
N GLY A 392 -30.59 3.35 13.67
CA GLY A 392 -31.96 2.82 13.68
C GLY A 392 -33.07 3.87 13.59
N LYS A 393 -32.75 5.17 13.63
CA LYS A 393 -33.73 6.27 13.57
C LYS A 393 -33.88 6.75 12.12
N MET A 394 -34.72 6.06 11.35
CA MET A 394 -35.00 6.40 9.96
C MET A 394 -35.61 7.81 9.81
N PRO A 395 -35.31 8.55 8.73
CA PRO A 395 -35.86 9.89 8.52
C PRO A 395 -37.36 9.86 8.24
N GLU A 396 -38.10 10.62 9.04
CA GLU A 396 -39.47 11.03 8.72
C GLU A 396 -39.49 11.90 7.46
N GLY A 397 -40.66 12.01 6.80
CA GLY A 397 -40.82 12.54 5.43
C GLY A 397 -39.96 13.77 5.13
N GLY A 398 -39.19 13.69 4.03
CA GLY A 398 -38.02 14.55 3.80
C GLY A 398 -38.30 16.04 3.89
N ALA A 399 -37.33 16.77 4.43
CA ALA A 399 -37.45 18.21 4.66
C ALA A 399 -37.69 18.93 3.33
N GLN A 400 -38.88 19.52 3.17
CA GLN A 400 -39.16 20.44 2.08
C GLN A 400 -38.24 21.65 2.21
N ALA A 401 -37.73 22.12 1.07
CA ALA A 401 -36.72 23.18 1.03
C ALA A 401 -37.17 24.43 1.80
N ALA A 402 -36.48 24.73 2.91
CA ALA A 402 -36.69 25.95 3.67
C ALA A 402 -36.26 27.15 2.83
N THR A 403 -37.22 27.98 2.44
CA THR A 403 -36.97 29.27 1.79
C THR A 403 -36.20 30.20 2.72
N GLU A 404 -35.27 30.97 2.16
CA GLU A 404 -34.33 31.82 2.87
C GLU A 404 -35.00 32.84 3.82
N ALA A 405 -34.60 32.82 5.10
CA ALA A 405 -34.68 33.98 5.99
C ALA A 405 -33.72 33.80 7.18
N ALA A 406 -32.92 34.83 7.46
CA ALA A 406 -32.07 34.94 8.64
C ALA A 406 -32.20 36.37 9.21
N PRO A 407 -31.72 36.66 10.43
CA PRO A 407 -31.86 35.89 11.67
C PRO A 407 -32.45 36.75 12.81
N ALA A 408 -32.97 36.16 13.89
CA ALA A 408 -33.37 36.94 15.07
C ALA A 408 -33.20 36.21 16.42
N ALA A 409 -32.28 36.76 17.22
CA ALA A 409 -32.33 36.99 18.67
C ALA A 409 -32.56 35.83 19.69
N GLN A 410 -31.73 35.91 20.73
CA GLN A 410 -31.79 35.17 21.99
C GLN A 410 -33.08 35.42 22.77
N ALA A 411 -33.54 34.41 23.52
CA ALA A 411 -34.22 34.61 24.80
C ALA A 411 -33.91 33.44 25.75
N SER A 412 -33.60 33.76 27.00
CA SER A 412 -33.25 32.83 28.07
C SER A 412 -34.46 32.41 28.90
N GLY A 413 -34.39 31.24 29.54
CA GLY A 413 -35.39 30.79 30.52
C GLY A 413 -35.01 29.48 31.23
N ALA A 414 -34.62 29.57 32.49
CA ALA A 414 -34.75 28.50 33.49
C ALA A 414 -36.25 28.32 33.84
N GLU A 415 -36.80 27.30 34.50
CA GLU A 415 -36.32 26.07 35.18
C GLU A 415 -37.52 25.05 35.09
N GLN A 416 -37.65 23.87 35.72
CA GLN A 416 -36.96 23.19 36.83
C GLN A 416 -36.97 21.66 36.62
N ALA A 417 -36.69 20.86 37.65
CA ALA A 417 -36.59 19.40 37.60
C ALA A 417 -37.91 18.65 37.87
N GLY A 418 -37.99 17.42 37.34
CA GLY A 418 -38.96 16.39 37.71
C GLY A 418 -38.36 15.01 37.41
N ALA A 419 -38.08 14.22 38.45
CA ALA A 419 -37.19 13.06 38.35
C ALA A 419 -37.93 11.71 38.21
N ALA A 420 -37.16 10.71 37.74
CA ALA A 420 -37.38 9.26 37.92
C ALA A 420 -38.61 8.64 37.19
N SER A 421 -38.62 7.37 36.81
CA SER A 421 -37.58 6.35 36.57
C SER A 421 -38.30 5.11 36.02
N GLY A 422 -37.80 4.45 34.96
CA GLY A 422 -38.54 3.32 34.40
C GLY A 422 -37.99 2.72 33.10
N ALA A 423 -36.74 2.27 33.13
CA ALA A 423 -36.25 1.23 32.23
C ALA A 423 -36.97 -0.11 32.55
N GLU A 424 -37.09 -1.13 31.70
CA GLU A 424 -36.95 -1.33 30.25
C GLU A 424 -37.27 -2.84 30.01
N GLN A 425 -37.25 -3.33 28.75
CA GLN A 425 -37.12 -4.76 28.37
C GLN A 425 -38.35 -5.69 28.58
N ALA A 426 -38.61 -6.70 27.73
CA ALA A 426 -38.09 -7.00 26.38
C ALA A 426 -38.93 -8.07 25.64
N SER A 427 -38.64 -8.18 24.33
CA SER A 427 -38.66 -9.39 23.48
C SER A 427 -39.93 -10.24 23.36
N GLY A 428 -40.59 -10.10 22.20
CA GLY A 428 -41.41 -11.15 21.58
C GLY A 428 -40.57 -12.05 20.64
N ALA A 429 -40.76 -13.36 20.80
CA ALA A 429 -40.21 -14.49 20.07
C ALA A 429 -39.71 -14.30 18.61
N ALA A 430 -38.57 -14.92 18.31
CA ALA A 430 -38.18 -15.34 16.96
C ALA A 430 -38.35 -16.86 16.79
N GLN A 431 -38.99 -17.29 15.71
CA GLN A 431 -38.97 -18.68 15.25
C GLN A 431 -38.85 -18.74 13.72
N SER A 432 -37.92 -19.59 13.26
CA SER A 432 -37.91 -20.30 11.98
C SER A 432 -38.22 -19.55 10.67
N ASN A 433 -37.25 -19.55 9.74
CA ASN A 433 -37.23 -20.65 8.76
C ASN A 433 -35.89 -20.73 8.02
N ALA A 434 -35.45 -21.96 7.77
CA ALA A 434 -34.27 -22.28 6.98
C ALA A 434 -34.69 -22.96 5.66
N ALA A 435 -34.13 -22.50 4.54
CA ALA A 435 -34.03 -23.28 3.30
C ALA A 435 -32.99 -22.66 2.35
N ALA A 436 -32.01 -23.48 1.94
CA ALA A 436 -31.21 -23.34 0.72
C ALA A 436 -30.50 -22.00 0.44
N ASN A 437 -29.32 -21.83 1.04
CA ASN A 437 -28.18 -21.21 0.34
C ASN A 437 -27.00 -22.18 0.47
N ALA A 438 -26.49 -22.71 -0.64
CA ALA A 438 -25.18 -23.37 -0.62
C ALA A 438 -24.14 -22.27 -0.34
N ALA A 439 -23.38 -22.41 0.74
CA ALA A 439 -22.39 -21.39 1.10
C ALA A 439 -21.37 -21.24 -0.03
N ALA A 440 -21.20 -20.03 -0.56
CA ALA A 440 -20.05 -19.72 -1.40
C ALA A 440 -18.82 -19.59 -0.49
N LEU A 441 -17.63 -19.91 -1.01
CA LEU A 441 -16.39 -19.59 -0.32
C LEU A 441 -16.02 -18.11 -0.52
N PRO A 442 -15.45 -17.42 0.47
CA PRO A 442 -15.06 -17.92 1.79
C PRO A 442 -16.25 -18.19 2.73
N ALA A 443 -16.17 -19.26 3.52
CA ALA A 443 -17.23 -19.68 4.44
C ALA A 443 -16.79 -19.62 5.91
N SER A 444 -17.64 -19.08 6.78
CA SER A 444 -17.36 -18.90 8.21
C SER A 444 -18.13 -19.87 9.09
N ILE A 445 -17.44 -20.55 10.02
CA ILE A 445 -18.03 -21.41 11.04
C ILE A 445 -17.91 -20.72 12.40
N TYR A 446 -19.04 -20.42 13.05
CA TYR A 446 -19.09 -19.66 14.30
C TYR A 446 -19.21 -20.55 15.53
N PHE A 447 -18.24 -20.47 16.44
CA PHE A 447 -18.23 -21.30 17.65
C PHE A 447 -18.90 -20.63 18.84
N GLU A 448 -19.41 -21.47 19.73
CA GLU A 448 -19.88 -21.05 21.05
C GLU A 448 -18.72 -20.57 21.95
N VAL A 449 -19.07 -19.72 22.92
CA VAL A 449 -18.10 -19.17 23.89
C VAL A 449 -17.42 -20.30 24.65
N GLY A 450 -16.08 -20.28 24.70
CA GLY A 450 -15.29 -21.30 25.39
C GLY A 450 -15.30 -22.70 24.77
N LYS A 451 -15.92 -22.93 23.59
CA LYS A 451 -16.01 -24.24 22.95
C LYS A 451 -15.24 -24.33 21.63
N SER A 452 -14.70 -25.53 21.37
CA SER A 452 -14.11 -25.96 20.10
C SER A 452 -14.88 -27.10 19.41
N THR A 453 -16.00 -27.54 19.99
CA THR A 453 -16.93 -28.49 19.37
C THR A 453 -17.61 -27.85 18.16
N LEU A 454 -17.57 -28.51 17.00
CA LEU A 454 -18.23 -28.03 15.78
C LEU A 454 -19.74 -27.80 16.00
N PRO A 455 -20.28 -26.64 15.59
CA PRO A 455 -21.71 -26.38 15.63
C PRO A 455 -22.44 -27.14 14.51
N ALA A 456 -23.77 -27.24 14.59
CA ALA A 456 -24.56 -28.08 13.67
C ALA A 456 -24.65 -27.52 12.24
N ASP A 457 -24.57 -26.19 12.10
CA ASP A 457 -24.55 -25.41 10.85
C ASP A 457 -23.20 -25.46 10.13
N ALA A 458 -22.11 -25.87 10.82
CA ALA A 458 -20.80 -26.08 10.19
C ALA A 458 -20.85 -27.02 8.98
N LYS A 459 -21.80 -27.95 8.95
CA LYS A 459 -21.97 -28.91 7.84
C LYS A 459 -22.09 -28.22 6.48
N ASP A 460 -22.77 -27.08 6.39
CA ASP A 460 -23.00 -26.40 5.12
C ASP A 460 -21.69 -25.76 4.60
N ALA A 461 -20.87 -25.20 5.49
CA ALA A 461 -19.55 -24.65 5.16
C ALA A 461 -18.54 -25.75 4.80
N ILE A 462 -18.56 -26.89 5.51
CA ILE A 462 -17.72 -28.06 5.20
C ILE A 462 -18.10 -28.66 3.85
N GLN A 463 -19.41 -28.77 3.56
CA GLN A 463 -19.92 -29.29 2.29
C GLN A 463 -19.54 -28.36 1.12
N ALA A 464 -19.68 -27.04 1.28
CA ALA A 464 -19.25 -26.05 0.31
C ALA A 464 -17.76 -26.17 -0.04
N ALA A 465 -16.89 -26.33 0.96
CA ALA A 465 -15.47 -26.54 0.74
C ALA A 465 -15.17 -27.87 0.02
N ALA A 466 -15.87 -28.95 0.39
CA ALA A 466 -15.72 -30.26 -0.26
C ALA A 466 -16.19 -30.26 -1.72
N ASP A 467 -17.27 -29.55 -2.05
CA ASP A 467 -17.75 -29.44 -3.43
C ASP A 467 -16.87 -28.49 -4.27
N TYR A 468 -16.31 -27.43 -3.67
CA TYR A 468 -15.29 -26.61 -4.31
C TYR A 468 -14.01 -27.42 -4.62
N ALA A 469 -13.56 -28.29 -3.69
CA ALA A 469 -12.41 -29.17 -3.88
C ALA A 469 -12.64 -30.20 -5.00
N LYS A 470 -13.86 -30.72 -5.15
CA LYS A 470 -14.21 -31.61 -6.29
C LYS A 470 -14.17 -30.88 -7.63
N ALA A 471 -14.61 -29.63 -7.66
CA ALA A 471 -14.57 -28.79 -8.86
C ALA A 471 -13.15 -28.29 -9.20
N HIS A 472 -12.27 -28.16 -8.20
CA HIS A 472 -10.91 -27.66 -8.33
C HIS A 472 -9.93 -28.59 -7.59
N PRO A 473 -9.52 -29.72 -8.20
CA PRO A 473 -8.71 -30.73 -7.52
C PRO A 473 -7.39 -30.21 -6.91
N ASP A 474 -6.77 -29.22 -7.55
CA ASP A 474 -5.51 -28.61 -7.09
C ASP A 474 -5.71 -27.50 -6.05
N ALA A 475 -6.95 -27.14 -5.70
CA ALA A 475 -7.23 -26.06 -4.75
C ALA A 475 -6.78 -26.43 -3.34
N LYS A 476 -6.14 -25.47 -2.68
CA LYS A 476 -5.81 -25.52 -1.25
C LYS A 476 -6.73 -24.56 -0.48
N PHE A 477 -6.91 -24.81 0.80
CA PHE A 477 -7.76 -24.03 1.69
C PHE A 477 -6.94 -23.51 2.86
N THR A 478 -7.02 -22.21 3.14
CA THR A 478 -6.51 -21.63 4.38
C THR A 478 -7.60 -21.60 5.44
N LEU A 479 -7.24 -21.96 6.67
CA LEU A 479 -8.09 -21.89 7.85
C LEU A 479 -7.58 -20.81 8.80
N SER A 480 -8.31 -19.70 8.89
CA SER A 480 -8.05 -18.61 9.84
C SER A 480 -8.99 -18.73 11.04
N GLY A 481 -8.44 -19.06 12.21
CA GLY A 481 -9.19 -19.12 13.47
C GLY A 481 -9.06 -17.83 14.27
N PHE A 482 -10.17 -17.24 14.69
CA PHE A 482 -10.20 -15.98 15.43
C PHE A 482 -10.29 -16.20 16.94
N THR A 483 -9.65 -15.28 17.69
CA THR A 483 -9.54 -15.32 19.15
C THR A 483 -10.66 -14.55 19.84
N ASP A 484 -11.21 -15.11 20.93
CA ASP A 484 -12.27 -14.48 21.73
C ASP A 484 -11.82 -13.08 22.21
N ALA A 485 -12.70 -12.08 22.10
CA ALA A 485 -12.40 -10.67 22.43
C ALA A 485 -12.29 -10.37 23.94
N SER A 486 -12.57 -11.35 24.80
CA SER A 486 -12.46 -11.25 26.26
C SER A 486 -11.88 -12.54 26.86
N GLY A 487 -11.22 -12.43 28.02
CA GLY A 487 -10.50 -13.55 28.65
C GLY A 487 -8.98 -13.38 28.62
N LYS A 488 -8.25 -14.47 28.83
CA LYS A 488 -6.77 -14.47 28.80
C LYS A 488 -6.28 -14.73 27.37
N ALA A 489 -5.43 -13.85 26.84
CA ALA A 489 -4.94 -13.91 25.46
C ALA A 489 -4.39 -15.29 25.06
N ASP A 490 -3.53 -15.90 25.89
CA ASP A 490 -2.93 -17.21 25.61
C ASP A 490 -3.98 -18.34 25.54
N ALA A 491 -4.98 -18.31 26.43
CA ALA A 491 -6.07 -19.28 26.44
C ALA A 491 -6.98 -19.12 25.22
N ASN A 492 -7.22 -17.87 24.79
CA ASN A 492 -8.02 -17.56 23.61
C ASN A 492 -7.30 -17.99 22.31
N ALA A 493 -5.96 -17.86 22.26
CA ALA A 493 -5.13 -18.33 21.17
C ALA A 493 -5.16 -19.87 21.03
N GLU A 494 -4.99 -20.61 22.12
CA GLU A 494 -5.11 -22.08 22.10
C GLU A 494 -6.56 -22.54 21.79
N LEU A 495 -7.59 -21.83 22.27
CA LEU A 495 -8.98 -22.12 21.91
C LEU A 495 -9.26 -21.92 20.40
N ALA A 496 -8.77 -20.82 19.81
CA ALA A 496 -8.89 -20.55 18.37
C ALA A 496 -8.17 -21.62 17.53
N LYS A 497 -7.00 -22.08 17.99
CA LYS A 497 -6.25 -23.19 17.38
C LYS A 497 -7.01 -24.52 17.46
N HIS A 498 -7.62 -24.85 18.61
CA HIS A 498 -8.48 -26.03 18.73
C HIS A 498 -9.71 -25.97 17.82
N ARG A 499 -10.34 -24.80 17.64
CA ARG A 499 -11.44 -24.59 16.68
C ARG A 499 -10.99 -24.84 15.24
N ALA A 500 -9.85 -24.28 14.83
CA ALA A 500 -9.30 -24.46 13.48
C ALA A 500 -8.92 -25.93 13.21
N GLN A 501 -8.39 -26.64 14.22
CA GLN A 501 -8.13 -28.08 14.14
C GLN A 501 -9.43 -28.90 13.99
N ALA A 502 -10.50 -28.58 14.72
CA ALA A 502 -11.79 -29.24 14.57
C ALA A 502 -12.36 -29.07 13.14
N VAL A 503 -12.23 -27.87 12.55
CA VAL A 503 -12.63 -27.61 11.15
C VAL A 503 -11.76 -28.40 10.16
N ARG A 504 -10.42 -28.42 10.34
CA ARG A 504 -9.52 -29.26 9.52
C ARG A 504 -9.95 -30.73 9.55
N ASP A 505 -10.24 -31.26 10.74
CA ASP A 505 -10.56 -32.68 10.89
C ASP A 505 -11.92 -33.03 10.25
N ALA A 506 -12.88 -32.10 10.25
CA ALA A 506 -14.12 -32.22 9.48
C ALA A 506 -13.91 -32.12 7.95
N LEU A 507 -13.03 -31.24 7.48
CA LEU A 507 -12.68 -31.15 6.05
C LEU A 507 -11.97 -32.43 5.55
N LYS A 508 -11.09 -33.01 6.37
CA LYS A 508 -10.48 -34.33 6.11
C LYS A 508 -11.54 -35.43 6.05
N ALA A 509 -12.49 -35.44 6.99
CA ALA A 509 -13.61 -36.38 6.99
C ALA A 509 -14.56 -36.20 5.78
N ALA A 510 -14.63 -35.00 5.22
CA ALA A 510 -15.37 -34.69 3.99
C ALA A 510 -14.60 -35.02 2.68
N GLY A 511 -13.37 -35.55 2.80
CA GLY A 511 -12.57 -36.03 1.67
C GLY A 511 -11.53 -35.05 1.12
N ILE A 512 -11.25 -33.93 1.80
CA ILE A 512 -10.17 -33.01 1.39
C ILE A 512 -8.82 -33.52 1.92
N ALA A 513 -7.81 -33.55 1.04
CA ALA A 513 -6.46 -34.00 1.39
C ALA A 513 -5.79 -33.08 2.42
N GLU A 514 -4.96 -33.64 3.32
CA GLU A 514 -4.38 -32.89 4.44
C GLU A 514 -3.36 -31.84 3.99
N ASP A 515 -2.61 -32.10 2.93
CA ASP A 515 -1.66 -31.17 2.29
C ASP A 515 -2.34 -30.09 1.42
N HIS A 516 -3.66 -30.16 1.30
CA HIS A 516 -4.53 -29.13 0.75
C HIS A 516 -5.15 -28.24 1.85
N ILE A 517 -4.88 -28.48 3.14
CA ILE A 517 -5.42 -27.66 4.25
C ILE A 517 -4.29 -26.96 5.02
N ILE A 518 -4.28 -25.63 4.96
CA ILE A 518 -3.27 -24.76 5.55
C ILE A 518 -3.85 -24.09 6.80
N LEU A 519 -3.46 -24.56 7.99
CA LEU A 519 -3.77 -23.89 9.25
C LEU A 519 -2.94 -22.61 9.39
N LYS A 520 -3.59 -21.44 9.44
CA LYS A 520 -2.93 -20.17 9.78
C LYS A 520 -2.79 -20.04 11.31
N LYS A 521 -1.89 -19.15 11.74
CA LYS A 521 -1.78 -18.75 13.15
C LYS A 521 -3.09 -18.06 13.58
N PRO A 522 -3.59 -18.28 14.82
CA PRO A 522 -4.77 -17.57 15.32
C PRO A 522 -4.66 -16.05 15.18
N GLU A 523 -5.76 -15.45 14.72
CA GLU A 523 -5.88 -14.02 14.44
C GLU A 523 -6.69 -13.31 15.55
N THR A 524 -6.38 -12.04 15.80
CA THR A 524 -7.18 -11.15 16.65
C THR A 524 -8.16 -10.37 15.80
N VAL A 525 -9.42 -10.26 16.21
CA VAL A 525 -10.41 -9.47 15.46
C VAL A 525 -9.99 -8.00 15.42
N THR A 526 -9.76 -7.49 14.22
CA THR A 526 -9.56 -6.06 13.96
C THR A 526 -10.86 -5.46 13.41
N GLY A 527 -11.57 -4.66 14.22
CA GLY A 527 -12.62 -3.77 13.72
C GLY A 527 -14.05 -4.33 13.60
N GLY A 528 -14.45 -5.34 14.38
CA GLY A 528 -15.82 -5.88 14.41
C GLY A 528 -16.59 -5.53 15.69
N ALA A 529 -17.90 -5.25 15.57
CA ALA A 529 -18.79 -4.97 16.70
C ALA A 529 -19.56 -6.21 17.23
N ASP A 530 -19.66 -7.30 16.45
CA ASP A 530 -20.31 -8.54 16.88
C ASP A 530 -19.31 -9.47 17.59
N ALA A 531 -19.60 -9.83 18.84
CA ALA A 531 -18.82 -10.78 19.61
C ALA A 531 -18.74 -12.20 19.00
N LYS A 532 -19.64 -12.57 18.06
CA LYS A 532 -19.57 -13.83 17.30
C LYS A 532 -18.39 -13.87 16.33
N GLU A 533 -18.01 -12.75 15.74
CA GLU A 533 -16.88 -12.66 14.79
C GLU A 533 -15.55 -13.07 15.44
N ALA A 534 -15.41 -12.84 16.75
CA ALA A 534 -14.29 -13.28 17.58
C ALA A 534 -14.23 -14.79 17.83
N ARG A 535 -15.22 -15.56 17.34
CA ARG A 535 -15.32 -17.00 17.53
C ARG A 535 -15.42 -17.78 16.23
N ARG A 536 -15.14 -17.14 15.09
CA ARG A 536 -15.20 -17.82 13.79
C ARG A 536 -13.93 -18.60 13.45
N VAL A 537 -14.09 -19.62 12.62
CA VAL A 537 -13.04 -20.14 11.75
C VAL A 537 -13.49 -19.91 10.31
N GLU A 538 -12.66 -19.25 9.53
CA GLU A 538 -12.90 -18.94 8.13
C GLU A 538 -12.21 -19.98 7.23
N ILE A 539 -12.94 -20.50 6.25
CA ILE A 539 -12.46 -21.43 5.22
C ILE A 539 -12.39 -20.66 3.90
N SER A 540 -11.18 -20.38 3.43
CA SER A 540 -10.93 -19.55 2.25
C SER A 540 -9.97 -20.27 1.29
N PRO A 541 -10.22 -20.30 -0.03
CA PRO A 541 -9.25 -20.81 -0.99
C PRO A 541 -7.91 -20.08 -0.82
N ALA A 542 -6.81 -20.84 -0.88
CA ALA A 542 -5.47 -20.26 -0.96
C ALA A 542 -5.29 -19.65 -2.36
N ALA A 543 -4.83 -18.40 -2.39
CA ALA A 543 -4.45 -17.70 -3.62
C ALA A 543 -3.09 -18.20 -4.15
#